data_AF-A0A2W4Z7S6-F1
#
_entry.id   AF-A0A2W4Z7S6-F1
#
_cell.length_a   1.000
_cell.length_b   1.000
_cell.length_c   1.000
_cell.angle_alpha   90.00
_cell.angle_beta   90.00
_cell.angle_gamma   90.00
#
_symmetry.space_group_name_H-M   'P 1'
#
loop_
_entity.id
_entity.type
_entity.pdbx_description
1 polymer ?
#
loop_
_entity_poly.entity_id
_entity_poly.type
_entity_poly.pdbx_seq_one_letter_code
_entity_poly.pdbx_strand_id
1 'polypeptide(L)'
;MLHVRMDEQLKAQATAALDAIGLSTADAVRLLFHRIVADQAFPLELKVPNAETRAAMEESRQMMEDIRAGRAKPRFENADEMFAALERGE
;
A
#
# COMPACT_ATOMS: atom_id res chain seq x y z
N MET A 1 -22.25 14.17 1.19
CA MET A 1 -21.67 14.64 -0.08
C MET A 1 -20.16 14.55 0.00
N LEU A 2 -19.51 13.93 -0.99
CA LEU A 2 -18.05 13.84 -1.08
C LEU A 2 -17.54 15.02 -1.92
N HIS A 3 -16.63 15.82 -1.36
CA HIS A 3 -15.96 16.91 -2.07
C HIS A 3 -14.48 16.59 -2.17
N VAL A 4 -13.97 16.45 -3.41
CA VAL A 4 -12.56 16.15 -3.68
C VAL A 4 -11.98 17.31 -4.49
N ARG A 5 -10.86 17.86 -4.03
CA ARG A 5 -10.11 18.84 -4.80
C ARG A 5 -9.36 18.10 -5.91
N MET A 6 -9.46 18.60 -7.13
CA MET A 6 -8.84 18.02 -8.31
C MET A 6 -8.35 19.13 -9.21
N ASP A 7 -7.23 18.89 -9.88
CA ASP A 7 -6.75 19.74 -10.96
C ASP A 7 -7.82 19.92 -12.06
N GLU A 8 -7.96 21.14 -12.58
CA GLU A 8 -9.03 21.48 -13.51
C GLU A 8 -8.87 20.76 -14.86
N GLN A 9 -7.63 20.65 -15.34
CA GLN A 9 -7.33 19.96 -16.59
C GLN A 9 -7.59 18.46 -16.46
N LEU A 10 -7.16 17.84 -15.36
CA LEU A 10 -7.45 16.44 -15.06
C LEU A 10 -8.96 16.18 -14.98
N LYS A 11 -9.71 17.07 -14.31
CA LYS A 11 -11.18 16.98 -14.22
C LYS A 11 -11.83 16.97 -15.60
N ALA A 12 -11.43 17.89 -16.47
CA ALA A 12 -11.98 18.01 -17.82
C ALA A 12 -11.69 16.74 -18.66
N GLN A 13 -10.45 16.25 -18.63
CA GLN A 13 -10.05 15.06 -19.37
C GLN A 13 -10.78 13.80 -18.89
N ALA A 14 -10.86 13.60 -17.57
CA ALA A 14 -11.55 12.46 -16.98
C ALA A 14 -13.05 12.49 -17.31
N THR A 15 -13.68 13.67 -17.27
CA THR A 15 -15.12 13.82 -17.57
C THR A 15 -15.39 13.46 -19.04
N ALA A 16 -14.60 13.98 -19.98
CA ALA A 16 -14.73 13.66 -21.39
C ALA A 16 -14.53 12.16 -21.69
N ALA A 17 -13.56 11.51 -21.02
CA ALA A 17 -13.32 10.08 -21.16
C ALA A 17 -14.47 9.23 -20.63
N LEU A 18 -15.07 9.61 -19.50
CA LEU A 18 -16.22 8.93 -18.91
C LEU A 18 -17.49 9.11 -19.74
N ASP A 19 -17.71 10.33 -20.26
CA ASP A 19 -18.85 10.63 -21.14
C ASP A 19 -18.78 9.81 -22.44
N ALA A 20 -17.57 9.60 -22.98
CA ALA A 20 -17.37 8.79 -24.19
C ALA A 20 -17.80 7.32 -24.02
N ILE A 21 -17.85 6.80 -22.79
CA ILE A 21 -18.35 5.45 -22.46
C ILE A 21 -19.74 5.48 -21.80
N GLY A 22 -20.40 6.64 -21.76
CA GLY A 22 -21.75 6.80 -21.22
C GLY A 22 -21.84 6.72 -19.70
N LEU A 23 -20.78 7.05 -18.98
CA LEU A 23 -20.73 6.97 -17.52
C LEU A 23 -20.62 8.36 -16.90
N SER A 24 -21.44 8.66 -15.88
CA SER A 24 -21.29 9.91 -15.14
C SER A 24 -20.11 9.85 -14.17
N THR A 25 -19.51 11.00 -13.85
CA THR A 25 -18.47 11.10 -12.80
C THR A 25 -18.95 10.58 -11.45
N ALA A 26 -20.21 10.81 -11.10
CA ALA A 26 -20.80 10.31 -9.86
C ALA A 26 -20.88 8.78 -9.84
N ASP A 27 -21.26 8.15 -10.96
CA ASP A 27 -21.35 6.70 -11.07
C ASP A 27 -19.97 6.04 -11.06
N ALA A 28 -18.99 6.62 -11.75
CA ALA A 28 -17.61 6.17 -11.69
C ALA A 28 -17.07 6.14 -10.24
N VAL A 29 -17.33 7.21 -9.46
CA VAL A 29 -16.95 7.25 -8.03
C VAL A 29 -17.71 6.20 -7.23
N ARG A 30 -19.02 6.02 -7.42
CA ARG A 30 -19.79 4.98 -6.71
C ARG A 30 -19.24 3.59 -6.99
N LEU A 31 -18.93 3.28 -8.25
CA LEU A 31 -18.35 2.00 -8.67
C LEU A 31 -16.99 1.75 -8.02
N LEU A 32 -16.13 2.77 -7.96
CA LEU A 32 -14.85 2.69 -7.25
C LEU A 32 -15.03 2.25 -5.79
N PHE A 33 -15.93 2.90 -5.06
CA PHE A 33 -16.19 2.57 -3.66
C PHE A 33 -16.82 1.18 -3.50
N HIS A 34 -17.73 0.77 -4.39
CA HIS A 34 -18.26 -0.59 -4.40
C HIS A 34 -17.14 -1.62 -4.59
N ARG A 35 -16.18 -1.36 -5.47
CA ARG A 35 -15.05 -2.28 -5.70
C ARG A 35 -14.13 -2.35 -4.48
N ILE A 36 -13.87 -1.22 -3.82
CA ILE A 36 -13.09 -1.18 -2.56
C ILE A 36 -13.75 -2.05 -1.49
N VAL A 37 -15.07 -1.93 -1.33
CA VAL A 37 -15.82 -2.73 -0.35
C VAL A 37 -15.80 -4.21 -0.72
N ALA A 38 -16.00 -4.55 -2.00
CA ALA A 38 -16.05 -5.94 -2.45
C ALA A 38 -14.70 -6.65 -2.29
N ASP A 39 -13.59 -5.97 -2.62
CA ASP A 39 -12.26 -6.58 -2.61
C ASP A 39 -11.50 -6.39 -1.29
N GLN A 40 -12.01 -5.54 -0.38
CA GLN A 40 -11.27 -5.09 0.80
C GLN A 40 -9.88 -4.53 0.45
N ALA A 41 -9.75 -3.97 -0.76
CA ALA A 41 -8.50 -3.50 -1.32
C ALA A 41 -8.75 -2.34 -2.29
N PHE A 42 -7.72 -1.52 -2.51
CA PHE A 42 -7.82 -0.49 -3.53
C PHE A 42 -7.73 -1.13 -4.93
N PRO A 43 -8.64 -0.81 -5.87
CA PRO A 43 -8.77 -1.53 -7.14
C PRO A 43 -7.71 -1.16 -8.20
N LEU A 44 -6.62 -0.54 -7.77
CA LEU A 44 -5.43 -0.29 -8.57
C LEU A 44 -4.26 -0.98 -7.88
N GLU A 45 -3.44 -1.69 -8.66
CA GLU A 45 -2.27 -2.38 -8.15
C GLU A 45 -1.25 -1.34 -7.64
N LEU A 46 -1.09 -1.25 -6.32
CA LEU A 46 -0.11 -0.37 -5.69
C LEU A 46 1.28 -1.02 -5.76
N LYS A 47 1.98 -0.81 -6.88
CA LYS A 47 3.27 -1.47 -7.17
C LYS A 47 4.47 -0.96 -6.38
N VAL A 48 4.40 0.26 -5.86
CA VAL A 48 5.54 0.92 -5.22
C VAL A 48 5.27 1.05 -3.71
N PRO A 49 6.02 0.33 -2.86
CA PRO A 49 5.94 0.51 -1.42
C PRO A 49 6.22 1.96 -1.04
N ASN A 50 5.58 2.46 0.02
CA ASN A 50 5.79 3.82 0.48
C ASN A 50 7.23 4.00 1.04
N ALA A 51 7.61 5.23 1.37
CA ALA A 51 8.97 5.53 1.84
C ALA A 51 9.35 4.75 3.11
N GLU A 52 8.42 4.63 4.05
CA GLU A 52 8.61 3.92 5.32
C GLU A 52 8.83 2.42 5.08
N THR A 53 7.98 1.78 4.28
CA THR A 53 8.13 0.36 3.93
C THR A 53 9.44 0.11 3.19
N ARG A 54 9.85 1.01 2.28
CA ARG A 54 11.15 0.89 1.60
C ARG A 54 12.32 0.97 2.58
N ALA A 55 12.27 1.89 3.54
CA ALA A 55 13.31 2.02 4.57
C ALA A 55 13.40 0.75 5.44
N ALA A 56 12.27 0.23 5.90
CA ALA A 56 12.21 -1.01 6.68
C ALA A 56 12.74 -2.23 5.90
N MET A 57 12.44 -2.33 4.60
CA MET A 57 12.97 -3.39 3.74
C MET A 57 14.49 -3.29 3.57
N GLU A 58 15.03 -2.08 3.44
CA GLU A 58 16.47 -1.86 3.30
C GLU A 58 17.22 -2.19 4.60
N GLU A 59 16.68 -1.73 5.73
CA GLU A 59 17.19 -2.08 7.07
C GLU A 59 17.23 -3.60 7.26
N SER A 60 16.14 -4.29 6.92
CA SER A 60 16.07 -5.75 6.99
C SER A 60 17.13 -6.44 6.12
N ARG A 61 17.35 -5.95 4.89
CA ARG A 61 18.40 -6.48 4.01
C ARG A 61 19.79 -6.30 4.60
N GLN A 62 20.09 -5.12 5.12
CA GLN A 62 21.38 -4.83 5.76
C GLN A 62 21.63 -5.75 6.96
N MET A 63 20.63 -5.94 7.82
CA MET A 63 20.71 -6.87 8.95
C MET A 63 21.02 -8.30 8.48
N MET A 64 20.34 -8.76 7.43
CA MET A 64 20.56 -10.10 6.87
C MET A 64 21.97 -10.25 6.27
N GLU A 65 22.50 -9.21 5.63
CA GLU A 65 23.86 -9.20 5.13
C GLU A 65 24.89 -9.24 6.27
N ASP A 66 24.67 -8.47 7.34
CA ASP A 66 25.55 -8.46 8.50
C ASP A 66 25.57 -9.80 9.24
N ILE A 67 24.42 -10.48 9.33
CA ILE A 67 24.35 -11.85 9.86
C ILE A 67 25.12 -12.82 8.97
N ARG A 68 24.94 -12.77 7.64
CA ARG A 68 25.65 -13.64 6.69
C ARG A 68 27.15 -13.40 6.69
N ALA A 69 27.59 -12.17 6.88
CA ALA A 69 29.00 -11.78 6.97
C ALA A 69 29.61 -12.07 8.36
N GLY A 70 28.83 -12.56 9.33
CA GLY A 70 29.29 -12.80 10.70
C GLY A 70 29.55 -11.53 11.52
N ARG A 71 29.07 -10.36 11.06
CA ARG A 71 29.17 -9.07 11.75
C ARG A 71 28.07 -8.90 12.81
N ALA A 72 26.97 -9.62 12.67
CA ALA A 72 25.85 -9.63 13.61
C ALA A 72 25.38 -11.07 13.88
N LYS A 73 24.65 -11.25 14.99
CA LYS A 73 23.97 -12.51 15.32
C LYS A 73 22.45 -12.36 15.09
N PRO A 74 21.74 -13.45 14.76
CA PRO A 74 20.27 -13.43 14.75
C PRO A 74 19.72 -12.96 16.10
N ARG A 75 18.63 -12.20 16.06
CA ARG A 75 17.96 -11.70 17.29
C ARG A 75 17.26 -12.81 18.07
N PHE A 76 16.76 -13.83 17.37
CA PHE A 76 16.02 -14.95 17.94
C PHE A 76 16.59 -16.26 17.39
N GLU A 77 16.66 -17.29 18.23
CA GLU A 77 17.18 -18.61 17.84
C GLU A 77 16.10 -19.45 17.12
N ASN A 78 14.82 -19.20 17.39
CA ASN A 78 13.70 -19.91 16.78
C ASN A 78 12.42 -19.05 16.68
N ALA A 79 11.41 -19.58 16.01
CA ALA A 79 10.15 -18.89 15.79
C ALA A 79 9.34 -18.67 17.08
N ASP A 80 9.39 -19.61 18.04
CA ASP A 80 8.64 -19.50 19.29
C ASP A 80 9.12 -18.31 20.13
N GLU A 81 10.44 -18.09 20.19
CA GLU A 81 11.05 -16.95 20.86
C GLU A 81 10.64 -15.62 20.19
N MET A 82 10.67 -15.58 18.85
CA MET A 82 10.23 -14.42 18.07
C MET A 82 8.75 -14.10 18.33
N PHE A 83 7.85 -15.08 18.29
CA PHE A 83 6.43 -14.85 18.54
C PHE A 83 6.16 -14.37 19.96
N ALA A 84 6.84 -14.94 20.96
CA ALA A 84 6.71 -14.49 22.35
C ALA A 84 7.15 -13.03 22.54
N ALA A 85 8.17 -12.56 21.79
CA ALA A 85 8.59 -11.16 21.81
C ALA A 85 7.55 -10.23 21.16
N LEU A 86 6.99 -10.61 20.01
CA LEU A 86 5.94 -9.84 19.33
C LEU A 86 4.69 -9.67 20.18
N GLU A 87 4.28 -10.70 20.93
CA GLU A 87 3.14 -10.62 21.85
C GLU A 87 3.40 -9.66 23.04
N ARG A 88 4.65 -9.50 23.45
CA ARG A 88 5.06 -8.51 24.47
C ARG A 88 5.23 -7.10 23.90
N GLY A 89 5.24 -6.93 22.58
CA GLY A 89 5.50 -5.68 21.88
C GLY A 89 6.97 -5.25 21.88
N GLU A 90 7.89 -6.22 21.96
CA GLU A 90 9.36 -6.02 21.97
C GLU A 90 10.01 -6.14 20.58
#